data_AF-A0AAX3L6D1-F1
#
_entry.id   AF-A0AAX3L6D1-F1
#
_cell.length_a   1.000
_cell.length_b   1.000
_cell.length_c   1.000
_cell.angle_alpha   90.00
_cell.angle_beta   90.00
_cell.angle_gamma   90.00
#
_symmetry.space_group_name_H-M   'P 1'
#
loop_
_entity.id
_entity.type
_entity.pdbx_description
1 polymer ?
#
loop_
_entity_poly.entity_id
_entity_poly.type
_entity_poly.pdbx_seq_one_letter_code
_entity_poly.pdbx_strand_id
1 'polypeptide(L)'
;MRAKIMYFSLAVVLVIIFLFLFKRHEVPAALVCSAKNHLVLNTQKTGMHIEGEVLLVFRISSAEEGVLSQVGVINVNGKSYAINRSTMLKFLGNDSDGYIRTQRVSVIKNDNDDLPDEITGLIMSKQHNFYYKIMHIAHNVYGIRDLRRTLLVCRAA
;
A
#
# COMPACT_ATOMS: atom_id res chain seq x y z
N MET A 1 -3.60 -46.52 -31.82
CA MET A 1 -3.33 -45.08 -32.04
C MET A 1 -4.23 -44.15 -31.22
N ARG A 2 -5.53 -44.42 -31.07
CA ARG A 2 -6.47 -43.55 -30.33
C ARG A 2 -6.11 -43.29 -28.85
N ALA A 3 -5.68 -44.31 -28.10
CA ALA A 3 -5.32 -44.15 -26.69
C ALA A 3 -4.14 -43.18 -26.47
N LYS A 4 -3.06 -43.30 -27.27
CA LYS A 4 -1.89 -42.40 -27.17
C LYS A 4 -2.23 -40.94 -27.46
N ILE A 5 -3.13 -40.69 -28.41
CA ILE A 5 -3.62 -39.34 -28.73
C ILE A 5 -4.48 -38.79 -27.58
N MET A 6 -5.30 -39.64 -26.95
CA MET A 6 -6.13 -39.26 -25.81
C MET A 6 -5.30 -38.88 -24.57
N TYR A 7 -4.23 -39.63 -24.27
CA TYR A 7 -3.31 -39.29 -23.16
C TYR A 7 -2.54 -37.99 -23.43
N PHE A 8 -2.11 -37.77 -24.68
CA PHE A 8 -1.41 -36.54 -25.05
C PHE A 8 -2.34 -35.32 -24.93
N SER A 9 -3.59 -35.46 -25.38
CA SER A 9 -4.62 -34.43 -25.23
C SER A 9 -4.92 -34.11 -23.75
N LEU A 10 -5.01 -35.14 -22.90
CA LEU A 10 -5.25 -34.95 -21.46
C LEU A 10 -4.07 -34.25 -20.77
N ALA A 11 -2.83 -34.61 -21.12
CA ALA A 11 -1.63 -33.98 -20.59
C ALA A 11 -1.56 -32.49 -20.97
N VAL A 12 -1.90 -32.13 -22.22
CA VAL A 12 -1.94 -30.74 -22.67
C VAL A 12 -3.00 -29.93 -21.90
N VAL A 13 -4.19 -30.49 -21.69
CA VAL A 13 -5.25 -29.83 -20.90
C VAL A 13 -4.81 -29.61 -19.45
N LEU A 14 -4.16 -30.60 -18.82
CA LEU A 14 -3.64 -30.47 -17.46
C LEU A 14 -2.55 -29.40 -17.36
N VAL A 15 -1.66 -29.30 -18.35
CA VAL A 15 -0.63 -28.25 -18.41
C VAL A 15 -1.28 -26.87 -18.58
N ILE A 16 -2.31 -26.73 -19.41
CA ILE A 16 -3.04 -25.46 -19.57
C ILE A 16 -3.73 -25.07 -18.26
N ILE A 17 -4.41 -26.01 -17.59
CA ILE A 17 -5.03 -25.76 -16.28
C ILE A 17 -3.98 -25.37 -15.25
N PHE A 18 -2.84 -26.07 -15.22
CA PHE A 18 -1.73 -25.76 -14.34
C PHE A 18 -1.21 -24.34 -14.59
N LEU A 19 -0.94 -23.97 -15.85
CA LEU A 19 -0.50 -22.62 -16.21
C LEU A 19 -1.56 -21.56 -15.86
N PHE A 20 -2.85 -21.87 -16.00
CA PHE A 20 -3.93 -20.96 -15.65
C PHE A 20 -4.06 -20.76 -14.13
N LEU A 21 -3.88 -21.82 -13.34
CA LEU A 21 -3.85 -21.78 -11.88
C LEU A 21 -2.60 -21.06 -11.35
N PHE A 22 -1.47 -21.17 -12.06
CA PHE A 22 -0.23 -20.46 -11.74
C PHE A 22 -0.14 -19.05 -12.31
N LYS A 23 -1.16 -18.59 -13.04
CA LYS A 23 -1.25 -17.21 -13.51
C LYS A 23 -1.48 -16.29 -12.30
N ARG A 24 -0.37 -15.96 -11.63
CA ARG A 24 -0.34 -14.96 -10.56
C ARG A 24 -0.95 -13.68 -11.12
N HIS A 25 -1.90 -13.11 -10.39
CA HIS A 25 -2.33 -11.75 -10.68
C HIS A 25 -1.10 -10.87 -10.51
N GLU A 26 -0.49 -10.49 -11.63
CA GLU A 26 0.58 -9.51 -11.64
C GLU A 26 -0.02 -8.22 -11.11
N VAL A 27 0.57 -7.73 -10.02
CA VAL A 27 0.27 -6.39 -9.52
C VAL A 27 0.55 -5.45 -10.69
N PRO A 28 -0.41 -4.63 -11.13
CA PRO A 28 -0.20 -3.75 -12.26
C PRO A 28 1.03 -2.88 -11.97
N ALA A 29 2.02 -2.96 -12.84
CA ALA A 29 3.15 -2.05 -12.81
C ALA A 29 2.58 -0.63 -12.93
N ALA A 30 2.82 0.20 -11.91
CA ALA A 30 2.29 1.57 -11.77
C ALA A 30 0.84 1.74 -11.25
N LEU A 31 0.43 0.98 -10.23
CA LEU A 31 -0.75 1.38 -9.43
C LEU A 31 -0.47 2.63 -8.61
N VAL A 32 -1.30 3.66 -8.75
CA VAL A 32 -1.27 4.87 -7.91
C VAL A 32 -2.64 5.05 -7.26
N CYS A 33 -2.67 5.05 -5.93
CA CYS A 33 -3.83 5.40 -5.14
C CYS A 33 -3.56 6.71 -4.37
N SER A 34 -4.53 7.60 -4.32
CA SER A 34 -4.46 8.81 -3.49
C SER A 34 -5.66 8.92 -2.56
N ALA A 35 -5.45 9.42 -1.34
CA ALA A 35 -6.52 9.73 -0.41
C ALA A 35 -6.20 11.00 0.37
N LYS A 36 -7.18 11.89 0.49
CA LYS A 36 -7.11 13.04 1.39
C LYS A 36 -7.67 12.60 2.74
N ASN A 37 -6.85 12.66 3.79
CA ASN A 37 -7.23 12.26 5.13
C ASN A 37 -7.41 13.51 5.98
N HIS A 38 -8.55 13.58 6.67
CA HIS A 38 -8.74 14.51 7.77
C HIS A 38 -8.31 13.82 9.06
N LEU A 39 -7.32 14.40 9.74
CA LEU A 39 -6.75 13.86 10.96
C LEU A 39 -7.22 14.70 12.13
N VAL A 40 -7.79 14.06 13.14
CA VAL A 40 -8.11 14.67 14.44
C VAL A 40 -7.66 13.71 15.53
N LEU A 41 -6.72 14.14 16.36
CA LEU A 41 -6.20 13.37 17.48
C LEU A 41 -6.22 14.22 18.75
N ASN A 42 -6.94 13.75 19.75
CA ASN A 42 -7.01 14.34 21.09
C ASN A 42 -6.40 13.36 22.10
N THR A 43 -5.21 13.67 22.61
CA THR A 43 -4.53 12.82 23.60
C THR A 43 -4.68 13.41 24.99
N GLN A 44 -5.54 12.79 25.80
CA GLN A 44 -5.76 13.18 27.20
C GLN A 44 -4.47 13.11 28.04
N LYS A 45 -3.55 12.21 27.70
CA LYS A 45 -2.30 11.99 28.45
C LYS A 45 -1.30 13.13 28.31
N THR A 46 -1.32 13.84 27.18
CA THR A 46 -0.37 14.93 26.88
C THR A 46 -1.04 16.29 26.74
N GLY A 47 -2.37 16.34 26.80
CA GLY A 47 -3.16 17.54 26.48
C GLY A 47 -3.01 18.00 25.03
N MET A 48 -2.41 17.18 24.17
CA MET A 48 -2.10 17.56 22.80
C MET A 48 -3.30 17.36 21.88
N HIS A 49 -3.57 18.40 21.08
CA HIS A 49 -4.56 18.44 20.03
C HIS A 49 -3.84 18.53 18.69
N ILE A 50 -4.10 17.55 17.82
CA ILE A 50 -3.58 17.54 16.45
C ILE A 50 -4.78 17.51 15.50
N GLU A 51 -4.85 18.46 14.58
CA GLU A 51 -5.87 18.50 13.54
C GLU A 51 -5.24 18.84 12.18
N GLY A 52 -5.73 18.29 11.08
CA GLY A 52 -5.36 18.81 9.76
C GLY A 52 -5.77 17.93 8.61
N GLU A 53 -5.26 18.28 7.43
CA GLU A 53 -5.53 17.57 6.20
C GLU A 53 -4.22 17.12 5.55
N VAL A 54 -4.15 15.83 5.23
CA VAL A 54 -2.97 15.22 4.62
C VAL A 54 -3.38 14.41 3.39
N LEU A 55 -2.86 14.80 2.23
CA LEU A 55 -2.90 14.00 1.02
C LEU A 55 -1.88 12.86 1.16
N LEU A 56 -2.36 11.64 1.09
CA LEU A 56 -1.56 10.44 0.96
C LEU A 56 -1.57 10.00 -0.50
N VAL A 57 -0.39 9.73 -1.06
CA VAL A 57 -0.24 9.12 -2.38
C VAL A 57 0.57 7.84 -2.21
N PHE A 58 -0.09 6.70 -2.44
CA PHE A 58 0.53 5.39 -2.44
C PHE A 58 0.78 4.97 -3.89
N ARG A 59 2.06 4.83 -4.24
CA ARG A 59 2.50 4.42 -5.57
C ARG A 59 3.26 3.11 -5.48
N ILE A 60 2.88 2.15 -6.32
CA ILE A 60 3.62 0.92 -6.56
C ILE A 60 4.52 1.18 -7.77
N SER A 61 5.82 1.30 -7.52
CA SER A 61 6.80 1.59 -8.58
C SER A 61 7.21 0.32 -9.33
N SER A 62 7.27 -0.82 -8.64
CA SER A 62 7.60 -2.13 -9.22
C SER A 62 7.02 -3.26 -8.36
N ALA A 63 7.31 -4.51 -8.73
CA ALA A 63 6.96 -5.68 -7.91
C ALA A 63 7.67 -5.70 -6.55
N GLU A 64 8.79 -4.98 -6.41
CA GLU A 64 9.65 -5.00 -5.21
C GLU A 64 9.66 -3.66 -4.46
N GLU A 65 9.16 -2.58 -5.07
CA GLU A 65 9.31 -1.23 -4.53
C GLU A 65 8.04 -0.38 -4.66
N GLY A 66 7.81 0.44 -3.64
CA GLY A 66 6.74 1.42 -3.62
C GLY A 66 7.10 2.66 -2.81
N VAL A 67 6.25 3.67 -2.92
CA VAL A 67 6.40 4.97 -2.25
C VAL A 67 5.07 5.37 -1.64
N LEU A 68 5.10 5.78 -0.37
CA LEU A 68 4.01 6.50 0.27
C LEU A 68 4.43 7.96 0.49
N SER A 69 3.87 8.86 -0.31
CA SER A 69 4.08 10.30 -0.16
C SER A 69 2.97 10.92 0.67
N GLN A 70 3.33 11.89 1.51
CA GLN A 70 2.43 12.61 2.40
C GLN A 70 2.65 14.11 2.21
N VAL A 71 1.61 14.84 1.85
CA VAL A 71 1.65 16.29 1.64
C VAL A 71 0.46 16.94 2.31
N GLY A 72 0.67 17.98 3.10
CA GLY A 72 -0.43 18.68 3.75
C GLY A 72 0.02 19.62 4.86
N VAL A 73 -0.95 20.04 5.66
CA VAL A 73 -0.72 20.89 6.83
C VAL A 73 -1.45 20.30 8.01
N ILE A 74 -0.76 20.23 9.15
CA ILE A 74 -1.38 19.89 10.42
C ILE A 74 -1.13 20.98 11.45
N ASN A 75 -2.14 21.23 12.27
CA ASN A 75 -2.10 22.09 13.43
C ASN A 75 -1.84 21.22 14.67
N VAL A 76 -0.83 21.58 15.46
CA VAL A 76 -0.52 20.96 16.75
C VAL A 76 -0.60 22.06 17.81
N ASN A 77 -1.57 21.97 18.71
CA ASN A 77 -1.79 22.94 19.80
C ASN A 77 -1.81 24.42 19.33
N GLY A 78 -2.44 24.69 18.19
CA GLY A 78 -2.55 26.04 17.62
C GLY A 78 -1.42 26.41 16.64
N LYS A 79 -0.33 25.64 16.57
CA LYS A 79 0.80 25.90 15.65
C LYS A 79 0.71 25.02 14.41
N SER A 80 0.82 25.62 13.24
CA SER A 80 0.77 24.90 11.95
C SER A 80 2.14 24.38 11.56
N TYR A 81 2.16 23.18 10.99
CA TYR A 81 3.33 22.49 10.45
C TYR A 81 3.00 21.95 9.06
N ALA A 82 3.92 22.13 8.14
CA ALA A 82 3.88 21.55 6.81
C ALA A 82 4.40 20.10 6.86
N ILE A 83 3.67 19.22 6.17
CA ILE A 83 4.07 17.84 5.91
C ILE A 83 4.38 17.76 4.42
N ASN A 84 5.59 17.31 4.09
CA ASN A 84 5.98 16.97 2.74
C ASN A 84 7.10 15.92 2.80
N ARG A 85 6.72 14.64 2.82
CA ARG A 85 7.67 13.54 2.99
C ARG A 85 7.30 12.35 2.15
N SER A 86 8.31 11.54 1.85
CA SER A 86 8.14 10.26 1.16
C SER A 86 8.70 9.12 1.98
N THR A 87 7.91 8.07 2.11
CA THR A 87 8.31 6.82 2.75
C THR A 87 8.59 5.78 1.68
N MET A 88 9.82 5.29 1.62
CA MET A 88 10.21 4.20 0.72
C MET A 88 9.76 2.85 1.29
N LEU A 89 9.15 2.04 0.45
CA LEU A 89 8.60 0.74 0.79
C LEU A 89 9.28 -0.34 -0.05
N LYS A 90 9.67 -1.44 0.61
CA LYS A 90 10.18 -2.65 -0.04
C LYS A 90 9.19 -3.78 0.13
N PHE A 91 8.83 -4.43 -0.97
CA PHE A 91 7.96 -5.59 -1.01
C PHE A 91 8.81 -6.85 -1.00
N LEU A 92 8.67 -7.64 0.06
CA LEU A 92 9.48 -8.84 0.33
C LEU A 92 8.88 -10.12 -0.27
N GLY A 93 7.85 -9.98 -1.09
CA GLY A 93 7.09 -11.10 -1.68
C GLY A 93 5.74 -11.35 -0.99
N ASN A 94 5.02 -12.34 -1.55
CA ASN A 94 3.68 -12.71 -1.11
C ASN A 94 3.72 -13.84 -0.08
N ASP A 95 2.83 -13.79 0.90
CA ASP A 95 2.49 -14.94 1.73
C ASP A 95 1.50 -15.88 1.02
N SER A 96 1.13 -16.99 1.68
CA SER A 96 0.21 -18.00 1.16
C SER A 96 -1.18 -17.45 0.84
N ASP A 97 -1.60 -16.38 1.53
CA ASP A 97 -2.92 -15.78 1.41
C ASP A 97 -2.93 -14.61 0.41
N GLY A 98 -1.80 -14.35 -0.23
CA GLY A 98 -1.62 -13.30 -1.23
C GLY A 98 -1.45 -11.90 -0.64
N TYR A 99 -1.08 -11.78 0.64
CA TYR A 99 -0.60 -10.51 1.19
C TYR A 99 0.88 -10.31 0.88
N ILE A 100 1.19 -9.11 0.45
CA ILE A 100 2.54 -8.61 0.22
C ILE A 100 3.10 -8.18 1.57
N ARG A 101 4.16 -8.87 2.01
CA ARG A 101 4.94 -8.41 3.16
C ARG A 101 5.73 -7.17 2.74
N THR A 102 5.49 -6.07 3.43
CA THR A 102 6.04 -4.75 3.09
C THR A 102 6.89 -4.23 4.24
N GLN A 103 8.09 -3.77 3.94
CA GLN A 103 9.00 -3.15 4.89
C GLN A 103 9.14 -1.66 4.61
N ARG A 104 9.09 -0.85 5.67
CA ARG A 104 9.49 0.56 5.59
C ARG A 104 11.01 0.65 5.56
N VAL A 105 11.56 1.22 4.48
CA VAL A 105 13.02 1.34 4.31
C VAL A 105 13.54 2.66 4.85
N SER A 106 12.91 3.76 4.46
CA SER A 106 13.31 5.11 4.86
C SER A 106 12.14 6.08 4.82
N VAL A 107 12.27 7.17 5.56
CA VAL A 107 11.38 8.34 5.50
C VAL A 107 12.24 9.54 5.17
N ILE A 108 11.92 10.20 4.07
CA ILE A 108 12.67 11.36 3.56
C ILE A 108 11.76 12.58 3.69
N LYS A 109 12.16 13.53 4.54
CA LYS A 109 11.52 14.84 4.66
C LYS A 109 12.04 15.75 3.54
N ASN A 110 11.13 16.37 2.78
CA ASN A 110 11.50 17.39 1.81
C ASN A 110 11.77 18.72 2.53
N ASP A 111 12.42 19.67 1.84
CA ASP A 111 12.92 20.92 2.44
C ASP A 111 11.86 21.76 3.16
N ASN A 112 10.59 21.64 2.75
CA ASN A 112 9.45 22.35 3.32
C ASN A 112 8.66 21.52 4.34
N ASP A 113 9.17 20.38 4.81
CA ASP A 113 8.56 19.60 5.89
C ASP A 113 9.17 19.97 7.24
N ASP A 114 8.43 20.74 8.03
CA ASP A 114 8.85 21.22 9.33
C ASP A 114 8.20 20.46 10.51
N LEU A 115 7.44 19.41 10.24
CA LEU A 115 6.78 18.64 11.28
C LEU A 115 7.81 17.84 12.12
N PRO A 116 7.83 18.00 13.45
CA PRO A 116 8.75 17.25 14.32
C PRO A 116 8.53 15.72 14.27
N ASP A 117 9.61 14.97 14.46
CA ASP A 117 9.57 13.50 14.42
C ASP A 117 8.79 12.92 15.60
N GLU A 118 8.78 13.60 16.74
CA GLU A 118 7.99 13.21 17.91
C GLU A 118 6.50 13.22 17.58
N ILE A 119 6.02 14.25 16.86
CA ILE A 119 4.62 14.34 16.42
C ILE A 119 4.32 13.25 15.39
N THR A 120 5.25 13.04 14.46
CA THR A 120 5.17 11.95 13.47
C THR A 120 4.96 10.60 14.15
N GLY A 121 5.69 10.32 15.23
CA GLY A 121 5.59 9.08 16.00
C GLY A 121 4.26 8.89 16.74
N LEU A 122 3.44 9.93 16.87
CA LEU A 122 2.08 9.86 17.43
C LEU A 122 1.03 9.48 16.38
N ILE A 123 1.23 9.92 15.13
CA ILE A 123 0.24 9.77 14.06
C ILE A 123 0.55 8.63 13.09
N MET A 124 1.82 8.22 12.98
CA MET A 124 2.24 7.11 12.13
C MET A 124 2.40 5.81 12.92
N SER A 125 2.08 4.69 12.28
CA SER A 125 2.36 3.37 12.87
C SER A 125 3.87 3.17 13.08
N LYS A 126 4.21 2.71 14.29
CA LYS A 126 5.57 2.32 14.71
C LYS A 126 6.01 0.97 14.15
N GLN A 127 5.12 0.22 13.52
CA GLN A 127 5.48 -1.05 12.89
C GLN A 127 6.51 -0.81 11.77
N HIS A 128 7.46 -1.72 11.64
CA HIS A 128 8.41 -1.72 10.52
C HIS A 128 7.94 -2.58 9.36
N ASN A 129 7.20 -3.64 9.68
CA ASN A 129 6.65 -4.60 8.73
C ASN A 129 5.13 -4.47 8.69
N PHE A 130 4.60 -4.42 7.47
CA PHE A 130 3.19 -4.30 7.16
C PHE A 130 2.78 -5.39 6.19
N TYR A 131 1.50 -5.70 6.15
CA TYR A 131 0.94 -6.66 5.21
C TYR A 131 -0.17 -5.95 4.44
N TYR A 132 -0.02 -5.90 3.12
CA TYR A 132 -1.03 -5.32 2.23
C TYR A 132 -1.43 -6.33 1.19
N LYS A 133 -2.70 -6.38 0.83
CA LYS A 133 -3.16 -7.14 -0.33
C LYS A 133 -3.77 -6.18 -1.34
N ILE A 134 -3.38 -6.36 -2.59
CA ILE A 134 -3.93 -5.63 -3.72
C ILE A 134 -5.02 -6.51 -4.31
N MET A 135 -6.25 -6.04 -4.26
CA MET A 135 -7.41 -6.75 -4.77
C MET A 135 -7.92 -6.06 -6.02
N HIS A 136 -8.10 -6.81 -7.10
CA HIS A 136 -8.88 -6.34 -8.23
C HIS A 136 -10.37 -6.35 -7.84
N ILE A 137 -11.07 -5.25 -8.06
CA ILE A 137 -12.50 -5.12 -7.72
C ILE A 137 -13.33 -5.27 -9.00
N ALA A 138 -13.13 -4.38 -9.97
CA ALA A 138 -13.83 -4.40 -11.24
C ALA A 138 -13.10 -3.52 -12.26
N HIS A 139 -13.07 -3.92 -13.54
CA HIS A 139 -12.43 -3.15 -14.62
C HIS A 139 -11.00 -2.71 -14.27
N ASN A 140 -10.75 -1.41 -14.11
CA ASN A 140 -9.48 -0.85 -13.67
C ASN A 140 -9.55 -0.31 -12.23
N VAL A 141 -10.46 -0.81 -11.41
CA VAL A 141 -10.60 -0.46 -9.98
C VAL A 141 -9.91 -1.51 -9.12
N TYR A 142 -9.06 -1.04 -8.22
CA TYR A 142 -8.25 -1.83 -7.30
C TYR A 142 -8.46 -1.35 -5.86
N GLY A 143 -8.45 -2.30 -4.93
CA GLY A 143 -8.42 -2.04 -3.50
C GLY A 143 -7.05 -2.38 -2.92
N ILE A 144 -6.62 -1.59 -1.95
CA ILE A 144 -5.49 -1.90 -1.08
C ILE A 144 -6.06 -2.15 0.31
N ARG A 145 -5.82 -3.33 0.86
CA ARG A 145 -6.29 -3.73 2.20
C ARG A 145 -5.14 -4.13 3.09
N ASP A 146 -5.26 -3.87 4.39
CA ASP A 146 -4.45 -4.53 5.41
C ASP A 146 -5.12 -5.85 5.85
N LEU A 147 -4.61 -6.45 6.93
CA LEU A 147 -5.14 -7.70 7.49
C LEU A 147 -6.58 -7.58 8.02
N ARG A 148 -7.10 -6.38 8.27
CA ARG A 148 -8.38 -6.13 8.94
C ARG A 148 -9.39 -5.36 8.09
N ARG A 149 -8.94 -4.50 7.17
CA ARG A 149 -9.80 -3.55 6.46
C ARG A 149 -9.22 -3.14 5.10
N THR A 150 -10.10 -2.67 4.22
CA THR A 150 -9.71 -1.93 3.02
C THR A 150 -9.25 -0.53 3.42
N LEU A 151 -8.04 -0.17 3.01
CA LEU A 151 -7.42 1.13 3.27
C LEU A 151 -7.71 2.13 2.16
N LEU A 152 -7.58 1.69 0.90
CA LEU A 152 -7.73 2.54 -0.27
C LEU A 152 -8.51 1.79 -1.35
N VAL A 153 -9.31 2.52 -2.11
CA VAL A 153 -9.90 2.06 -3.38
C VAL A 153 -9.52 3.09 -4.42
N CYS A 154 -8.86 2.66 -5.49
CA CYS A 154 -8.42 3.56 -6.54
C CYS A 154 -8.58 2.95 -7.92
N ARG A 155 -8.64 3.82 -8.92
CA ARG A 155 -8.71 3.45 -10.33
C ARG A 155 -7.30 3.51 -10.91
N ALA A 156 -6.80 2.38 -11.41
CA ALA A 156 -5.60 2.36 -12.23
C ALA A 156 -5.88 3.13 -13.53
N ALA A 157 -4.94 3.98 -13.92
CA ALA A 157 -4.99 4.74 -15.17
C ALA A 157 -4.84 3.81 -16.37
#